data_AF-A0A7C0WA90-F1
#
_entry.id   AF-A0A7C0WA90-F1
#
_cell.length_a   1.000
_cell.length_b   1.000
_cell.length_c   1.000
_cell.angle_alpha   90.00
_cell.angle_beta   90.00
_cell.angle_gamma   90.00
#
_symmetry.space_group_name_H-M   'P 1'
#
loop_
_entity.id
_entity.type
_entity.pdbx_description
1 polymer ?
#
loop_
_entity_poly.entity_id
_entity_poly.type
_entity_poly.pdbx_seq_one_letter_code
_entity_poly.pdbx_strand_id
1 'polypeptide(L)'
;QHLRIKAFYGTSFNAVKTQIWIAISIYLLVAIIKKRLNLPGSLHTILQILEVNIFEKKPIYQTVRDALKHNSPDCNSNQLILFD
;
A
#
# COMPACT_ATOMS: atom_id res chain seq x y z
N GLN A 1 -4.98 -20.10 2.59
CA GLN A 1 -3.88 -20.46 1.67
C GLN A 1 -3.88 -19.45 0.50
N HIS A 2 -3.18 -18.31 0.60
CA HIS A 2 -3.40 -17.17 -0.33
C HIS A 2 -2.13 -16.43 -0.79
N LEU A 3 -0.97 -17.08 -0.88
CA LEU A 3 0.13 -16.50 -1.67
C LEU A 3 0.88 -17.61 -2.40
N ARG A 4 0.35 -17.98 -3.57
CA ARG A 4 1.04 -18.85 -4.52
C ARG A 4 1.93 -17.95 -5.39
N ILE A 5 3.23 -17.95 -5.12
CA ILE A 5 4.22 -17.23 -5.94
C ILE A 5 4.12 -17.81 -7.36
N LYS A 6 3.69 -16.99 -8.33
CA LYS A 6 3.37 -17.45 -9.70
C LYS A 6 4.62 -17.46 -10.60
N ALA A 7 5.56 -16.55 -10.38
CA ALA A 7 6.90 -16.54 -11.00
C ALA A 7 7.78 -15.48 -10.34
N PHE A 8 9.09 -15.70 -10.32
CA PHE A 8 10.07 -14.63 -10.06
C PHE A 8 10.35 -13.88 -11.36
N TYR A 9 10.44 -12.54 -11.32
CA TYR A 9 10.79 -11.72 -12.50
C TYR A 9 12.18 -12.06 -13.08
N GLY A 10 13.04 -12.66 -12.27
CA GLY A 10 14.29 -13.30 -12.67
C GLY A 10 14.68 -14.32 -11.61
N THR A 11 15.09 -15.53 -12.02
CA THR A 11 15.42 -16.65 -11.12
C THR A 11 16.92 -16.82 -10.88
N SER A 12 17.76 -16.01 -11.53
CA SER A 12 19.20 -16.05 -11.30
C SER A 12 19.53 -15.59 -9.88
N PHE A 13 20.59 -16.15 -9.31
CA PHE A 13 21.02 -15.80 -7.96
C PHE A 13 21.24 -14.30 -7.77
N ASN A 14 21.78 -13.62 -8.79
CA ASN A 14 21.96 -12.18 -8.76
C ASN A 14 20.61 -11.44 -8.80
N ALA A 15 19.67 -11.89 -9.63
CA ALA A 15 18.34 -11.29 -9.70
C ALA A 15 17.59 -11.38 -8.37
N VAL A 16 17.67 -12.52 -7.68
CA VAL A 16 17.05 -12.72 -6.36
C VAL A 16 17.69 -11.81 -5.32
N LYS A 17 19.02 -11.69 -5.29
CA LYS A 17 19.71 -10.74 -4.40
C LYS A 17 19.23 -9.32 -4.62
N THR A 18 19.17 -8.88 -5.88
CA THR A 18 18.68 -7.54 -6.22
C THR A 18 17.23 -7.33 -5.78
N GLN A 19 16.34 -8.30 -5.99
CA GLN A 19 14.95 -8.22 -5.54
C GLN A 19 14.82 -8.04 -4.02
N ILE A 20 15.63 -8.76 -3.24
CA ILE A 20 15.65 -8.63 -1.77
C ILE A 20 16.12 -7.23 -1.35
N TRP A 21 17.21 -6.72 -1.95
CA TRP A 21 17.71 -5.38 -1.65
C TRP A 21 16.68 -4.29 -1.99
N ILE A 22 16.00 -4.41 -3.14
CA ILE A 22 14.92 -3.48 -3.52
C ILE A 22 13.79 -3.52 -2.49
N ALA A 23 13.35 -4.71 -2.08
CA ALA A 23 12.29 -4.84 -1.07
C ALA A 23 12.66 -4.17 0.26
N ILE A 24 13.91 -4.34 0.72
CA ILE A 24 14.42 -3.69 1.93
C ILE A 24 14.45 -2.16 1.75
N SER A 25 14.93 -1.67 0.61
CA SER A 25 14.97 -0.23 0.32
C SER A 25 13.58 0.41 0.31
N ILE A 26 12.59 -0.23 -0.31
CA ILE A 26 11.19 0.25 -0.32
C ILE A 26 10.61 0.25 1.09
N TYR A 27 10.82 -0.81 1.87
CA TYR A 27 10.31 -0.88 3.24
C TYR A 27 10.89 0.23 4.13
N LEU A 28 12.19 0.48 4.01
CA LEU A 28 12.87 1.56 4.71
C LEU A 28 12.33 2.93 4.29
N LEU A 29 12.11 3.15 2.99
CA LEU A 29 11.55 4.39 2.46
C LEU A 29 10.15 4.66 3.05
N VAL A 30 9.27 3.67 3.05
CA VAL A 30 7.93 3.79 3.65
C VAL A 30 8.01 4.08 5.15
N ALA A 31 8.95 3.46 5.88
CA ALA A 31 9.16 3.75 7.30
C ALA A 31 9.61 5.20 7.55
N ILE A 32 10.50 5.73 6.71
CA ILE A 32 10.92 7.14 6.77
C ILE A 32 9.75 8.07 6.49
N ILE A 33 8.97 7.80 5.44
CA ILE A 33 7.78 8.60 5.07
C ILE A 33 6.78 8.63 6.24
N LYS A 34 6.47 7.46 6.81
CA LYS A 34 5.57 7.34 7.96
C LYS A 34 6.05 8.20 9.13
N LYS A 35 7.35 8.15 9.45
CA LYS A 35 7.93 8.94 10.56
C LYS A 35 7.94 10.44 10.26
N ARG A 36 8.28 10.85 9.03
CA ARG A 36 8.39 12.26 8.63
C ARG A 36 7.03 12.95 8.55
N LEU A 37 6.00 12.24 8.10
CA LEU A 37 4.64 12.78 7.91
C LEU A 37 3.70 12.44 9.09
N ASN A 38 4.20 11.75 10.11
CA ASN A 38 3.45 11.27 11.27
C ASN A 38 2.13 10.57 10.89
N LEU A 39 2.21 9.67 9.91
CA LEU A 39 1.02 9.03 9.33
C LEU A 39 0.44 7.99 10.29
N PRO A 40 -0.88 8.03 10.56
CA PRO A 40 -1.57 6.96 11.28
C PRO A 40 -1.62 5.68 10.43
N GLY A 41 -1.78 4.52 11.07
CA GLY A 41 -1.90 3.23 10.38
C GLY A 41 -0.62 2.39 10.32
N SER A 42 -0.76 1.14 9.87
CA SER A 42 0.34 0.18 9.77
C SER A 42 1.24 0.48 8.54
N LEU A 43 2.51 0.05 8.58
CA LEU A 43 3.41 0.19 7.42
C LEU A 43 2.86 -0.53 6.18
N HIS A 44 2.26 -1.70 6.38
CA HIS A 44 1.62 -2.48 5.33
C HIS A 44 0.46 -1.71 4.68
N THR A 45 -0.42 -1.09 5.48
CA THR A 45 -1.54 -0.29 4.97
C THR A 45 -1.03 0.88 4.12
N ILE A 46 0.01 1.58 4.59
CA ILE A 46 0.60 2.70 3.84
C ILE A 46 1.22 2.20 2.53
N LEU A 47 1.92 1.07 2.55
CA LEU A 47 2.50 0.47 1.36
C LEU A 47 1.42 0.10 0.32
N GLN A 48 0.32 -0.53 0.73
CA GLN A 48 -0.80 -0.85 -0.17
C GLN A 48 -1.43 0.40 -0.79
N ILE A 49 -1.63 1.45 0.01
CA ILE A 49 -2.16 2.73 -0.49
C ILE A 49 -1.20 3.34 -1.52
N LEU A 50 0.11 3.28 -1.27
CA LEU A 50 1.11 3.74 -2.22
C LEU A 50 1.12 2.91 -3.51
N GLU A 51 1.01 1.58 -3.42
CA GLU A 51 1.00 0.69 -4.58
C GLU A 51 -0.11 1.04 -5.57
N VAL A 52 -1.32 1.33 -5.09
CA VAL A 52 -2.46 1.67 -5.95
C VAL A 52 -2.46 3.14 -6.40
N ASN A 53 -1.74 4.02 -5.72
CA ASN A 53 -1.72 5.47 -6.00
C ASN A 53 -0.37 5.99 -6.49
N ILE A 54 0.59 5.13 -6.85
CA ILE A 54 1.97 5.54 -7.20
C ILE A 54 2.04 6.48 -8.41
N PHE A 55 1.03 6.43 -9.29
CA PHE A 55 0.94 7.28 -10.48
C PHE A 55 0.06 8.51 -10.28
N GLU A 56 -0.57 8.66 -9.10
CA GLU A 56 -1.39 9.83 -8.82
C GLU A 56 -0.52 11.05 -8.53
N LYS A 57 -0.85 12.19 -9.18
CA LYS A 57 -0.24 13.48 -8.86
C LYS A 57 -0.91 14.13 -7.64
N LYS A 58 -0.88 13.45 -6.50
CA LYS A 58 -1.40 13.96 -5.23
C LYS A 58 -0.33 13.89 -4.13
N PRO A 59 -0.34 14.80 -3.15
CA PRO A 59 0.58 14.72 -2.03
C PRO A 59 0.30 13.45 -1.20
N ILE A 60 1.35 12.66 -0.95
CA ILE A 60 1.28 11.36 -0.26
C ILE A 60 0.49 11.45 1.06
N TYR A 61 0.69 12.53 1.81
CA TYR A 61 -0.04 12.77 3.06
C TYR A 61 -1.55 12.73 2.88
N GLN A 62 -2.07 13.41 1.86
CA GLN A 62 -3.49 13.50 1.57
C GLN A 62 -4.04 12.14 1.12
N THR A 63 -3.33 11.47 0.20
CA THR A 63 -3.70 10.14 -0.29
C THR A 63 -3.81 9.11 0.85
N VAL A 64 -2.85 9.10 1.77
CA VAL A 64 -2.87 8.19 2.93
C VAL A 64 -3.98 8.56 3.91
N ARG A 65 -4.18 9.85 4.19
CA ARG A 65 -5.28 10.34 5.06
C ARG A 65 -6.65 9.93 4.54
N ASP A 66 -6.91 10.14 3.25
CA ASP A 66 -8.20 9.89 2.62
C ASP A 66 -8.49 8.40 2.54
N ALA A 67 -7.49 7.58 2.21
CA ALA A 67 -7.62 6.13 2.25
C ALA A 67 -7.90 5.60 3.67
N LEU A 68 -7.31 6.19 4.70
CA LEU A 68 -7.59 5.80 6.10
C LEU A 68 -8.98 6.25 6.57
N LYS A 69 -9.48 7.40 6.12
CA LYS A 69 -10.85 7.85 6.41
C LYS A 69 -11.89 6.87 5.88
N HIS A 70 -11.70 6.35 4.67
CA HIS A 70 -12.63 5.41 4.04
C HIS A 70 -12.71 4.03 4.73
N ASN A 71 -11.76 3.71 5.62
CA ASN A 71 -11.81 2.50 6.45
C ASN A 71 -12.65 2.69 7.74
N SER A 72 -13.09 3.91 8.02
CA SER A 72 -14.09 4.16 9.06
C SER A 72 -15.43 3.68 8.52
N PRO A 73 -16.24 2.92 9.26
CA PRO A 73 -17.61 2.67 8.85
C PRO A 73 -18.32 4.02 8.89
N ASP A 74 -18.43 4.67 7.75
CA ASP A 74 -19.41 5.73 7.56
C ASP A 74 -20.77 5.06 7.78
N CYS A 75 -21.26 5.18 9.01
CA CYS A 75 -22.56 4.77 9.45
C CYS A 75 -23.60 5.71 8.82
N ASN A 76 -23.82 5.59 7.50
CA ASN A 76 -25.05 5.99 6.83
C ASN A 76 -25.04 5.54 5.36
N SER A 77 -24.96 4.23 5.12
CA SER A 77 -25.25 3.68 3.81
C SER A 77 -26.77 3.67 3.62
N ASN A 78 -27.34 4.72 3.05
CA ASN A 78 -28.65 4.69 2.36
C ASN A 78 -28.51 3.88 1.05
N GLN A 79 -27.92 2.69 1.14
CA GLN A 79 -27.60 1.86 -0.01
C GLN A 79 -28.91 1.32 -0.56
N LEU A 80 -29.34 1.88 -1.69
CA LEU A 80 -30.48 1.34 -2.43
C LEU A 80 -30.15 -0.11 -2.80
N ILE A 81 -31.07 -1.01 -2.45
CA ILE A 81 -31.05 -2.40 -2.88
C ILE A 81 -31.16 -2.39 -4.41
N LEU A 82 -30.06 -2.72 -5.10
CA LEU A 82 -29.95 -2.67 -6.56
C LEU A 82 -30.60 -3.89 -7.26
N PHE A 83 -31.12 -4.84 -6.47
CA PHE A 83 -31.64 -6.11 -6.96
C PHE A 83 -33.00 -6.48 -6.37
N ASP A 84 -33.84 -5.49 -6.07
CA ASP A 84 -35.29 -5.72 -6.02
C ASP A 84 -35.90 -5.47 -7.41
#